data_AF-A0A0S4TRM6-F1
#
_entry.id   AF-A0A0S4TRM6-F1
#
_cell.length_a   1.000
_cell.length_b   1.000
_cell.length_c   1.000
_cell.angle_alpha   90.00
_cell.angle_beta   90.00
_cell.angle_gamma   90.00
#
_symmetry.space_group_name_H-M   'P 1'
#
loop_
_entity.id
_entity.type
_entity.pdbx_description
1 polymer ?
#
loop_
_entity_poly.entity_id
_entity_poly.type
_entity_poly.pdbx_seq_one_letter_code
_entity_poly.pdbx_strand_id
1 'polypeptide(L)' 'MIPSSTRRANLQSNLAARDLRLTGDDMARIGALDQGERIADPAGIAPDWD' A
#
# COMPACT_ATOMS: atom_id res chain seq x y z
N MET A 1 2.37 3.56 5.90
CA MET A 1 2.76 3.58 4.47
C MET A 1 4.08 4.34 4.37
N ILE A 2 5.08 3.76 3.69
CA ILE A 2 6.36 4.42 3.40
C ILE A 2 6.40 4.65 1.88
N PRO A 3 6.20 5.88 1.39
CA PRO A 3 6.17 6.14 -0.05
C PRO A 3 7.59 6.11 -0.63
N SER A 4 7.76 5.49 -1.80
CA SER A 4 9.06 5.38 -2.48
C SER A 4 9.44 6.60 -3.33
N SER A 5 8.51 7.54 -3.54
CA SER A 5 8.75 8.65 -4.47
C SER A 5 9.72 9.69 -3.93
N THR A 6 10.69 10.10 -4.74
CA THR A 6 11.59 11.23 -4.44
C THR A 6 11.10 12.56 -5.02
N ARG A 7 10.02 12.55 -5.83
CA ARG A 7 9.50 13.76 -6.47
C ARG A 7 8.74 14.61 -5.46
N ARG A 8 9.08 15.89 -5.37
CA ARG A 8 8.49 16.84 -4.41
C ARG A 8 6.96 16.89 -4.46
N ALA A 9 6.38 16.96 -5.66
CA ALA A 9 4.92 17.02 -5.82
C ALA A 9 4.22 15.78 -5.27
N ASN A 10 4.78 14.59 -5.52
CA ASN A 10 4.23 13.33 -5.01
C ASN A 10 4.36 13.24 -3.49
N LEU A 11 5.50 13.68 -2.93
CA LEU A 11 5.69 13.72 -1.49
C LEU A 11 4.67 14.62 -0.80
N GLN A 12 4.40 15.81 -1.35
CA GLN A 12 3.39 16.73 -0.83
C GLN A 12 1.98 16.08 -0.86
N SER A 13 1.61 15.46 -1.98
CA SER A 13 0.33 14.77 -2.10
C SER A 13 0.19 13.60 -1.11
N ASN A 14 1.23 12.75 -0.99
CA ASN A 14 1.24 11.64 -0.04
C ASN A 14 1.13 12.11 1.42
N LEU A 15 1.74 13.25 1.76
CA LEU A 15 1.63 13.83 3.11
C LEU A 15 0.21 14.35 3.38
N ALA A 16 -0.42 14.99 2.40
CA ALA A 16 -1.79 15.49 2.52
C ALA A 16 -2.83 14.36 2.64
N ALA A 17 -2.55 13.17 2.10
CA ALA A 17 -3.45 12.02 2.18
C ALA A 17 -3.79 11.57 3.61
N ARG A 18 -3.05 12.03 4.64
CA ARG A 18 -3.35 11.77 6.06
C ARG A 18 -4.71 12.31 6.51
N ASP A 19 -5.21 13.34 5.82
CA ASP A 19 -6.49 13.97 6.16
C ASP A 19 -7.67 13.32 5.42
N LEU A 20 -7.41 12.43 4.46
CA LEU A 20 -8.44 11.65 3.78
C LEU A 20 -9.07 10.65 4.76
N ARG A 21 -10.39 10.50 4.68
CA ARG A 21 -11.16 9.48 5.39
C ARG A 21 -11.99 8.72 4.38
N LEU A 22 -11.79 7.41 4.33
CA LEU A 22 -12.56 6.50 3.49
C LEU A 22 -13.74 5.96 4.28
N THR A 23 -14.86 5.75 3.60
CA THR A 23 -16.03 5.10 4.19
C THR A 23 -15.81 3.60 4.32
N GLY A 24 -16.70 2.92 5.05
CA GLY A 24 -16.68 1.45 5.12
C GLY A 24 -16.83 0.81 3.75
N ASP A 25 -17.70 1.37 2.88
CA ASP A 25 -17.94 0.86 1.53
C ASP A 25 -16.71 1.05 0.63
N ASP A 26 -15.99 2.17 0.78
CA ASP A 26 -14.72 2.38 0.07
C ASP A 26 -13.68 1.33 0.46
N MET A 27 -13.55 1.08 1.76
CA MET A 27 -12.61 0.08 2.29
C MET A 27 -12.98 -1.33 1.83
N ALA A 28 -14.27 -1.68 1.79
CA ALA A 28 -14.75 -2.97 1.30
C ALA A 28 -14.43 -3.17 -0.19
N ARG A 29 -14.65 -2.13 -1.02
CA ARG A 29 -14.31 -2.16 -2.45
C ARG A 29 -12.80 -2.32 -2.69
N ILE A 30 -11.97 -1.66 -1.88
CA ILE A 30 -10.50 -1.82 -1.97
C ILE A 30 -10.09 -3.23 -1.56
N GLY A 31 -10.67 -3.79 -0.49
CA GLY A 31 -10.38 -5.14 -0.04
C GLY A 31 -10.70 -6.22 -1.09
N ALA A 32 -11.76 -6.01 -1.89
CA ALA A 32 -12.11 -6.90 -2.98
C ALA A 32 -11.09 -6.93 -4.14
N LEU A 33 -10.12 -6.00 -4.17
CA LEU A 33 -9.06 -5.98 -5.18
C LEU A 33 -7.88 -6.91 -4.82
N ASP A 34 -7.77 -7.38 -3.58
CA ASP A 34 -6.66 -8.23 -3.15
C ASP A 34 -6.57 -9.52 -3.99
N GLN A 35 -5.38 -9.81 -4.50
CA GLN A 35 -5.09 -11.00 -5.32
C GLN A 35 -4.21 -12.02 -4.58
N GLY A 36 -3.83 -11.75 -3.32
CA GLY A 36 -2.89 -12.61 -2.58
C GLY A 36 -1.47 -12.59 -3.14
N GLU A 37 -1.12 -11.63 -4.00
CA GLU A 37 0.20 -11.51 -4.60
C GLU A 37 1.23 -10.98 -3.59
N ARG A 38 2.41 -11.63 -3.55
CA ARG A 38 3.58 -11.16 -2.81
C ARG A 38 4.68 -10.72 -3.77
N ILE A 39 4.91 -9.41 -3.86
CA ILE A 39 5.93 -8.83 -4.75
C ILE A 39 7.36 -8.99 -4.18
N ALA A 40 7.49 -8.97 -2.86
CA ALA A 40 8.78 -9.11 -2.18
C ALA A 40 8.91 -10.51 -1.56
N ASP A 41 9.41 -11.45 -2.34
CA ASP A 41 9.66 -12.84 -1.91
C ASP A 41 11.05 -13.34 -2.36
N PRO A 42 12.13 -12.77 -1.80
CA PRO A 42 13.49 -13.11 -2.20
C PRO A 42 13.92 -14.51 -1.71
N ALA A 43 14.37 -15.34 -2.64
CA ALA A 43 14.91 -16.66 -2.34
C ALA A 43 16.08 -16.62 -1.34
N GLY A 44 16.08 -17.53 -0.38
CA GLY A 44 17.15 -17.71 0.60
C GLY A 44 17.10 -16.79 1.82
N ILE A 45 16.20 -15.80 1.85
CA ILE A 45 15.96 -14.95 3.03
C ILE A 45 14.47 -14.77 3.37
N ALA A 46 13.57 -15.02 2.42
CA ALA A 46 12.15 -15.06 2.71
C ALA A 46 11.84 -16.22 3.69
N PRO A 47 10.99 -15.99 4.70
CA PRO A 47 10.49 -17.07 5.55
C PRO A 47 9.50 -17.95 4.76
N ASP A 48 9.19 -19.13 5.32
CA ASP A 48 8.01 -19.87 4.90
C ASP A 48 6.77 -19.07 5.31
N TRP A 49 6.19 -18.37 4.34
CA TRP A 49 4.91 -17.72 4.50
C TRP A 49 3.81 -18.80 4.63
N ASP A 50 2.79 -18.50 5.44
CA ASP A 50 1.63 -19.37 5.70
C ASP A 50 1.03 -20.06 4.46
#